data_AF-A0A6C0L9P4-F1
#
_entry.id   AF-A0A6C0L9P4-F1
#
_cell.length_a   1.000
_cell.length_b   1.000
_cell.length_c   1.000
_cell.angle_alpha   90.00
_cell.angle_beta   90.00
_cell.angle_gamma   90.00
#
_symmetry.space_group_name_H-M   'P 1'
#
loop_
_entity.id
_entity.type
_entity.pdbx_description
1 polymer ?
#
loop_
_entity_poly.entity_id
_entity_poly.type
_entity_poly.pdbx_seq_one_letter_code
_entity_poly.pdbx_strand_id
1 'polypeptide(L)'
;MNNLFKTEIYIHMAIIFTLMLYALTTSIYILFNDDYNIFIRIISIIIIAIIIFLSLKKETFLPFLGLTYLPNTLLCEPKYPSGANLNYTIDMNEYEDGTKIIYWAANSTDSSKIIEDPFEAYKSFNNIGVSVVKHGKADVRIYCPDKYKVKKVFNKILERHFHYRIIFKDSGFLSPVMTVNIKC
;
A
#
# COMPACT_ATOMS: atom_id res chain seq x y z
N MET A 1 1.22 -0.33 18.75
CA MET A 1 -0.05 -0.25 17.99
C MET A 1 -1.12 -0.88 18.85
N ASN A 2 -2.20 -0.15 19.17
CA ASN A 2 -3.25 -0.66 20.05
C ASN A 2 -3.81 -1.98 19.46
N ASN A 3 -4.07 -2.98 20.31
CA ASN A 3 -4.65 -4.26 19.88
C ASN A 3 -5.93 -4.04 19.06
N LEU A 4 -6.68 -2.98 19.39
CA LEU A 4 -7.88 -2.56 18.67
C LEU A 4 -7.66 -2.40 17.16
N PHE A 5 -6.63 -1.68 16.72
CA PHE A 5 -6.39 -1.41 15.29
C PHE A 5 -6.03 -2.69 14.52
N LYS A 6 -5.27 -3.61 15.13
CA LYS A 6 -4.99 -4.92 14.53
C LYS A 6 -6.29 -5.71 14.38
N THR A 7 -7.09 -5.74 15.44
CA THR A 7 -8.37 -6.45 15.47
C THR A 7 -9.33 -5.92 14.41
N GLU A 8 -9.47 -4.60 14.26
CA GLU A 8 -10.33 -3.98 13.26
C GLU A 8 -9.92 -4.35 11.83
N ILE A 9 -8.62 -4.35 11.52
CA ILE A 9 -8.13 -4.78 10.20
C ILE A 9 -8.50 -6.24 9.92
N TYR A 10 -8.30 -7.14 10.90
CA TYR A 10 -8.63 -8.56 10.70
C TYR A 10 -10.13 -8.80 10.58
N ILE A 11 -10.95 -8.08 11.36
CA ILE A 11 -12.41 -8.13 11.26
C ILE A 11 -12.85 -7.64 9.88
N HIS A 12 -12.33 -6.50 9.40
CA HIS A 12 -12.60 -5.99 8.06
C HIS A 12 -12.25 -7.02 6.99
N MET A 13 -11.04 -7.59 7.05
CA MET A 13 -10.60 -8.65 6.12
C MET A 13 -11.55 -9.84 6.10
N ALA A 14 -11.97 -10.32 7.28
CA ALA A 14 -12.88 -11.46 7.41
C ALA A 14 -14.27 -11.15 6.84
N ILE A 15 -14.82 -9.97 7.14
CA ILE A 15 -16.12 -9.52 6.63
C ILE A 15 -16.09 -9.44 5.10
N ILE A 16 -15.11 -8.73 4.53
CA ILE A 16 -14.98 -8.57 3.08
C ILE A 16 -14.82 -9.91 2.39
N PHE A 17 -13.95 -10.78 2.91
CA PHE A 17 -13.77 -12.12 2.36
C PHE A 17 -15.07 -12.93 2.37
N THR A 18 -15.81 -12.91 3.49
CA THR A 18 -17.07 -13.64 3.63
C THR A 18 -18.14 -13.11 2.66
N LEU A 19 -18.27 -11.79 2.55
CA LEU A 19 -19.22 -11.15 1.63
C LEU A 19 -18.89 -11.48 0.16
N MET A 20 -17.61 -11.39 -0.22
CA MET A 20 -17.18 -11.73 -1.57
C MET A 20 -17.36 -13.21 -1.88
N LEU A 21 -17.08 -14.10 -0.93
CA LEU A 21 -17.30 -15.53 -1.09
C LEU A 21 -18.79 -15.84 -1.26
N TYR A 22 -19.65 -15.26 -0.42
CA TYR A 22 -21.10 -15.40 -0.53
C TYR A 22 -21.62 -14.88 -1.88
N ALA A 23 -21.23 -13.66 -2.27
CA ALA A 23 -21.64 -13.09 -3.55
C ALA A 23 -21.15 -13.91 -4.74
N LEU A 24 -19.94 -14.48 -4.66
CA LEU A 24 -19.37 -15.33 -5.70
C LEU A 24 -20.15 -16.64 -5.81
N THR A 25 -20.41 -17.34 -4.70
CA THR A 25 -21.14 -18.62 -4.71
C THR A 25 -22.58 -18.44 -5.19
N THR A 26 -23.26 -17.39 -4.73
CA THR A 26 -24.61 -17.05 -5.21
C THR A 26 -24.61 -16.70 -6.70
N SER A 27 -23.64 -15.91 -7.17
CA SER A 27 -23.57 -15.54 -8.60
C SER A 27 -23.26 -16.74 -9.49
N ILE A 28 -22.39 -17.64 -9.05
CA ILE A 28 -22.11 -18.90 -9.75
C ILE A 28 -23.38 -19.78 -9.78
N TYR A 29 -24.07 -19.92 -8.65
CA TYR A 29 -25.30 -20.70 -8.57
C TYR A 29 -26.37 -20.18 -9.55
N ILE A 30 -26.60 -18.87 -9.57
CA ILE A 30 -27.54 -18.24 -10.50
C ILE A 30 -27.12 -18.45 -11.96
N LEU A 31 -25.82 -18.33 -12.27
CA LEU A 31 -25.31 -18.46 -13.62
C LEU A 31 -25.54 -19.85 -14.23
N PHE A 32 -25.50 -20.89 -13.40
CA PHE A 32 -25.64 -22.30 -13.80
C PHE A 32 -27.03 -22.91 -13.51
N ASN A 33 -27.96 -22.16 -12.94
CA ASN A 33 -29.34 -22.62 -12.75
C ASN A 33 -30.25 -22.07 -13.87
N ASP A 34 -30.87 -22.98 -14.62
CA ASP A 34 -31.75 -22.67 -15.75
C ASP A 34 -33.11 -22.07 -15.36
N ASP A 35 -33.49 -22.13 -14.07
CA ASP A 35 -34.70 -21.47 -13.53
C ASP A 35 -34.60 -19.94 -13.61
N TYR A 36 -33.39 -19.38 -13.71
CA TYR A 36 -33.16 -17.95 -13.78
C TYR A 36 -33.14 -17.44 -15.23
N ASN A 37 -33.80 -16.30 -15.46
CA ASN A 37 -33.81 -15.68 -16.78
C ASN A 37 -32.41 -15.17 -17.19
N ILE A 38 -32.23 -15.00 -18.51
CA ILE A 38 -30.96 -14.58 -19.11
C ILE A 38 -30.44 -13.23 -18.56
N PHE A 39 -31.34 -12.31 -18.22
CA PHE A 39 -30.97 -10.99 -17.70
C PHE A 39 -30.28 -11.10 -16.33
N ILE A 40 -30.83 -11.90 -15.41
CA ILE A 40 -30.23 -12.13 -14.09
C ILE A 40 -28.87 -12.83 -14.25
N ARG A 41 -28.76 -13.80 -15.16
CA ARG A 41 -27.49 -14.49 -15.44
C ARG A 41 -26.40 -13.53 -15.94
N ILE A 42 -26.75 -12.55 -16.79
CA ILE A 42 -25.83 -11.49 -17.23
C ILE A 42 -25.35 -10.64 -16.04
N ILE A 43 -26.26 -10.25 -15.13
CA ILE A 43 -25.88 -9.53 -13.92
C ILE A 43 -24.90 -10.35 -13.07
N SER A 44 -25.12 -11.66 -12.92
CA SER A 44 -24.21 -12.54 -12.18
C SER A 44 -22.80 -12.56 -12.79
N ILE A 45 -22.67 -12.54 -14.11
CA ILE A 45 -21.36 -12.44 -14.79
C ILE A 45 -20.66 -11.13 -14.41
N ILE A 46 -21.39 -10.00 -14.42
CA ILE A 46 -20.85 -8.69 -14.03
C ILE A 46 -20.38 -8.70 -12.58
N ILE A 47 -21.17 -9.27 -11.66
CA ILE A 47 -20.80 -9.38 -10.24
C ILE A 47 -19.52 -10.22 -10.09
N ILE A 48 -19.42 -11.36 -10.78
CA ILE A 48 -18.21 -12.20 -10.77
C ILE A 48 -16.99 -11.40 -11.27
N ALA A 49 -17.13 -10.65 -12.36
CA ALA A 49 -16.05 -9.81 -12.87
C ALA A 49 -15.61 -8.73 -11.87
N ILE A 50 -16.56 -8.09 -11.18
CA ILE A 50 -16.28 -7.11 -10.10
C ILE A 50 -15.54 -7.79 -8.94
N ILE A 51 -15.98 -8.97 -8.50
CA ILE A 51 -15.34 -9.72 -7.42
C ILE A 51 -13.89 -10.07 -7.78
N ILE A 52 -13.64 -10.55 -9.00
CA ILE A 52 -12.29 -10.84 -9.48
C ILE A 52 -11.45 -9.57 -9.48
N PHE A 53 -11.97 -8.47 -10.05
CA PHE A 53 -11.29 -7.18 -10.07
C PHE A 53 -10.91 -6.70 -8.66
N LEU A 54 -11.86 -6.72 -7.71
CA LEU A 54 -11.63 -6.30 -6.33
C LEU A 54 -10.66 -7.23 -5.57
N SER A 55 -10.66 -8.54 -5.89
CA SER A 55 -9.76 -9.51 -5.26
C SER A 55 -8.29 -9.27 -5.63
N LEU A 56 -8.04 -8.72 -6.82
CA LEU A 56 -6.70 -8.35 -7.29
C LEU A 56 -6.17 -7.07 -6.63
N LYS A 57 -7.05 -6.28 -6.00
CA LYS A 57 -6.70 -5.04 -5.30
C LYS A 57 -6.38 -5.33 -3.84
N LYS A 58 -5.12 -5.10 -3.43
CA LYS A 58 -4.64 -5.37 -2.06
C LYS A 58 -5.37 -4.49 -1.04
N GLU A 59 -5.73 -3.28 -1.45
CA GLU A 59 -6.46 -2.28 -0.69
C GLU A 59 -7.88 -2.70 -0.31
N THR A 60 -8.50 -3.64 -1.05
CA THR A 60 -9.82 -4.20 -0.71
C THR A 60 -9.79 -4.87 0.67
N PHE A 61 -8.72 -5.63 0.94
CA PHE A 61 -8.53 -6.32 2.20
C PHE A 61 -7.75 -5.49 3.22
N LEU A 62 -6.85 -4.63 2.75
CA LEU A 62 -5.97 -3.81 3.59
C LEU A 62 -6.23 -2.32 3.31
N PRO A 63 -7.29 -1.73 3.89
CA PRO A 63 -7.75 -0.38 3.52
C PRO A 63 -6.69 0.70 3.74
N PHE A 64 -5.80 0.51 4.72
CA PHE A 64 -4.67 1.42 4.98
C PHE A 64 -3.62 1.47 3.86
N LEU A 65 -3.68 0.58 2.86
CA LEU A 65 -2.84 0.64 1.66
C LEU A 65 -3.47 1.48 0.54
N GLY A 66 -4.77 1.75 0.62
CA GLY A 66 -5.52 2.48 -0.39
C GLY A 66 -5.39 4.00 -0.28
N LEU A 67 -6.25 4.71 -1.01
CA LEU A 67 -6.40 6.16 -0.95
C LEU A 67 -6.66 6.60 0.51
N THR A 68 -6.02 7.66 0.96
CA THR A 68 -6.14 8.12 2.35
C THR A 68 -6.25 9.62 2.39
N TYR A 69 -7.19 10.16 3.16
CA TYR A 69 -7.31 11.60 3.35
C TYR A 69 -6.35 12.07 4.43
N LEU A 70 -5.50 13.04 4.09
CA LEU A 70 -4.63 13.75 5.02
C LEU A 70 -4.43 15.17 4.47
N PRO A 71 -4.99 16.21 5.14
CA PRO A 71 -4.84 17.59 4.69
C PRO A 71 -3.38 17.94 4.41
N ASN A 72 -3.11 18.39 3.18
CA ASN A 72 -1.75 18.62 2.70
C ASN A 72 -1.00 19.69 3.52
N THR A 73 -1.73 20.61 4.16
CA THR A 73 -1.21 21.66 5.03
C THR A 73 -0.58 21.13 6.31
N LEU A 74 -0.92 19.89 6.73
CA LEU A 74 -0.29 19.23 7.86
C LEU A 74 1.05 18.57 7.51
N LEU A 75 1.37 18.45 6.22
CA LEU A 75 2.57 17.77 5.76
C LEU A 75 3.75 18.73 5.70
N CYS A 76 4.85 18.30 6.33
CA CYS A 76 6.06 19.11 6.46
C CYS A 76 6.67 19.50 5.11
N GLU A 77 7.50 20.54 5.15
CA GLU A 77 8.43 20.87 4.07
C GLU A 77 9.43 19.72 3.79
N PRO A 78 10.06 19.70 2.60
CA PRO A 78 10.98 18.64 2.21
C PRO A 78 12.01 18.34 3.30
N LYS A 79 12.15 17.06 3.63
CA LYS A 79 13.07 16.58 4.67
C LYS A 79 13.51 15.16 4.37
N TYR A 80 14.69 14.80 4.84
CA TYR A 80 15.25 13.46 4.71
C TYR A 80 16.22 13.21 5.88
N PRO A 81 16.57 11.95 6.20
CA PRO A 81 17.47 11.66 7.30
C PRO A 81 18.89 12.16 7.02
N SER A 82 19.50 12.82 8.02
CA SER A 82 20.86 13.33 7.90
C SER A 82 21.87 12.18 7.76
N GLY A 83 22.71 12.21 6.73
CA GLY A 83 23.65 11.12 6.45
C GLY A 83 23.04 9.93 5.70
N ALA A 84 21.88 10.09 5.07
CA ALA A 84 21.32 9.13 4.12
C ALA A 84 22.40 8.65 3.12
N ASN A 85 22.53 7.33 2.97
CA ASN A 85 23.55 6.70 2.12
C ASN A 85 22.98 6.15 0.80
N LEU A 86 21.69 6.28 0.57
CA LEU A 86 21.02 5.89 -0.67
C LEU A 86 20.25 7.09 -1.25
N ASN A 87 20.42 7.29 -2.55
CA ASN A 87 19.63 8.24 -3.34
C ASN A 87 18.95 7.49 -4.50
N TYR A 88 17.63 7.66 -4.63
CA TYR A 88 16.84 7.02 -5.68
C TYR A 88 15.91 8.05 -6.32
N THR A 89 15.92 8.17 -7.64
CA THR A 89 15.04 9.11 -8.36
C THR A 89 13.83 8.38 -8.89
N ILE A 90 12.64 8.86 -8.52
CA ILE A 90 11.35 8.41 -9.05
C ILE A 90 11.01 9.23 -10.29
N ASP A 91 10.62 8.55 -11.37
CA ASP A 91 10.01 9.18 -12.54
C ASP A 91 8.60 9.67 -12.20
N MET A 92 8.39 10.97 -12.36
CA MET A 92 7.18 11.69 -12.01
C MET A 92 6.74 12.58 -13.19
N ASN A 93 7.04 12.19 -14.43
CA ASN A 93 6.72 12.98 -15.63
C ASN A 93 5.22 13.30 -15.81
N GLU A 94 4.33 12.48 -15.22
CA GLU A 94 2.88 12.69 -15.23
C GLU A 94 2.40 13.70 -14.16
N TYR A 95 3.30 14.21 -13.33
CA TYR A 95 2.98 15.10 -12.21
C TYR A 95 3.65 16.46 -12.36
N GLU A 96 2.92 17.50 -11.97
CA GLU A 96 3.43 18.86 -12.01
C GLU A 96 4.54 19.11 -10.97
N ASP A 97 5.43 20.04 -11.30
CA ASP A 97 6.42 20.56 -10.37
C ASP A 97 5.76 21.12 -9.10
N GLY A 98 6.43 20.92 -7.97
CA GLY A 98 5.87 21.25 -6.65
C GLY A 98 4.98 20.14 -6.06
N THR A 99 4.65 19.08 -6.80
CA THR A 99 3.94 17.91 -6.23
C THR A 99 4.81 17.28 -5.14
N LYS A 100 4.24 17.06 -3.96
CA LYS A 100 4.98 16.46 -2.84
C LYS A 100 4.78 14.95 -2.83
N ILE A 101 5.83 14.22 -2.47
CA ILE A 101 5.76 12.80 -2.13
C ILE A 101 6.22 12.60 -0.68
N ILE A 102 5.55 11.72 0.04
CA ILE A 102 6.01 11.22 1.34
C ILE A 102 6.54 9.81 1.14
N TYR A 103 7.66 9.49 1.77
CA TYR A 103 8.27 8.17 1.65
C TYR A 103 8.82 7.69 2.99
N TRP A 104 8.87 6.37 3.15
CA TRP A 104 9.38 5.70 4.33
C TRP A 104 9.96 4.35 3.97
N ALA A 105 10.99 3.94 4.70
CA ALA A 105 11.62 2.63 4.56
C ALA A 105 11.89 2.05 5.95
N ALA A 106 12.22 0.76 6.00
CA ALA A 106 12.70 0.15 7.24
C ALA A 106 13.99 0.87 7.70
N ASN A 107 14.25 0.85 8.99
CA ASN A 107 15.50 1.38 9.52
C ASN A 107 16.69 0.61 8.95
N SER A 108 17.83 1.31 8.86
CA SER A 108 19.12 0.71 8.59
C SER A 108 19.76 0.41 9.93
N THR A 109 19.82 -0.86 10.30
CA THR A 109 20.55 -1.34 11.47
C THR A 109 21.79 -2.08 11.01
N ASP A 110 21.72 -3.41 10.96
CA ASP A 110 22.75 -4.31 10.47
C ASP A 110 22.22 -5.01 9.23
N SER A 111 22.73 -4.62 8.06
CA SER A 111 22.27 -5.11 6.75
C SER A 111 22.40 -6.63 6.55
N SER A 112 23.14 -7.32 7.42
CA SER A 112 23.28 -8.78 7.45
C SER A 112 22.15 -9.50 8.20
N LYS A 113 21.41 -8.77 9.05
CA LYS A 113 20.32 -9.32 9.86
C LYS A 113 18.98 -9.16 9.16
N ILE A 114 18.11 -10.14 9.35
CA ILE A 114 16.72 -10.08 8.92
C ILE A 114 15.90 -9.73 10.15
N ILE A 115 15.21 -8.60 10.11
CA ILE A 115 14.34 -8.18 11.19
C ILE A 115 13.11 -9.10 11.20
N GLU A 116 12.77 -9.66 12.36
CA GLU A 116 11.74 -10.71 12.46
C GLU A 116 10.31 -10.18 12.35
N ASP A 117 10.11 -8.87 12.53
CA ASP A 117 8.80 -8.24 12.61
C ASP A 117 8.80 -6.86 11.91
N PRO A 118 7.75 -6.52 11.14
CA PRO A 118 7.68 -5.22 10.45
C PRO A 118 7.61 -4.02 11.40
N PHE A 119 7.00 -4.15 12.58
CA PHE A 119 6.89 -3.03 13.52
C PHE A 119 8.25 -2.67 14.11
N GLU A 120 9.09 -3.68 14.37
CA GLU A 120 10.49 -3.45 14.72
C GLU A 120 11.28 -2.87 13.54
N ALA A 121 10.99 -3.30 12.31
CA ALA A 121 11.68 -2.80 11.12
C ALA A 121 11.47 -1.29 10.90
N TYR A 122 10.26 -0.77 11.14
CA TYR A 122 9.94 0.66 10.97
C TYR A 122 10.04 1.50 12.26
N LYS A 123 10.54 0.92 13.36
CA LYS A 123 10.52 1.54 14.69
C LYS A 123 11.06 2.98 14.68
N SER A 124 10.43 3.86 15.44
CA SER A 124 10.81 5.29 15.55
C SER A 124 10.67 6.14 14.28
N PHE A 125 10.34 5.57 13.11
CA PHE A 125 10.13 6.30 11.86
C PHE A 125 11.31 7.22 11.48
N ASN A 126 12.55 6.75 11.66
CA ASN A 126 13.74 7.56 11.39
C ASN A 126 14.14 7.57 9.91
N ASN A 127 13.80 6.52 9.15
CA ASN A 127 14.12 6.41 7.74
C ASN A 127 12.95 6.87 6.85
N ILE A 128 12.57 8.14 6.99
CA ILE A 128 11.43 8.76 6.31
C ILE A 128 11.82 10.07 5.66
N GLY A 129 11.02 10.54 4.71
CA GLY A 129 11.20 11.87 4.15
C GLY A 129 10.03 12.38 3.34
N VAL A 130 10.20 13.61 2.90
CA VAL A 130 9.30 14.32 2.01
C VAL A 130 10.14 14.92 0.90
N SER A 131 9.75 14.66 -0.35
CA SER A 131 10.39 15.23 -1.52
C SER A 131 9.39 15.96 -2.38
N VAL A 132 9.91 16.86 -3.22
CA VAL A 132 9.12 17.67 -4.15
C VAL A 132 9.54 17.31 -5.57
N VAL A 133 8.55 17.12 -6.43
CA VAL A 133 8.75 16.92 -7.87
C VAL A 133 9.34 18.19 -8.47
N LYS A 134 10.44 18.03 -9.21
CA LYS A 134 11.10 19.07 -10.00
C LYS A 134 11.53 18.48 -11.33
N HIS A 135 11.16 19.10 -12.43
CA HIS A 135 11.43 18.63 -13.80
C HIS A 135 11.01 17.16 -14.01
N GLY A 136 9.80 16.81 -13.55
CA GLY A 136 9.27 15.44 -13.69
C GLY A 136 9.99 14.39 -12.85
N LYS A 137 10.76 14.77 -11.83
CA LYS A 137 11.54 13.85 -10.98
C LYS A 137 11.37 14.15 -9.51
N ALA A 138 11.34 13.11 -8.68
CA ALA A 138 11.41 13.25 -7.23
C ALA A 138 12.56 12.40 -6.66
N ASP A 139 13.49 13.05 -5.98
CA ASP A 139 14.65 12.38 -5.37
C ASP A 139 14.30 11.89 -3.96
N VAL A 140 14.44 10.59 -3.73
CA VAL A 140 14.27 9.94 -2.44
C VAL A 140 15.63 9.70 -1.81
N ARG A 141 15.84 10.28 -0.63
CA ARG A 141 17.05 10.08 0.18
C ARG A 141 16.70 9.37 1.47
N ILE A 142 17.29 8.19 1.66
CA ILE A 142 17.06 7.28 2.80
C ILE A 142 18.36 6.57 3.16
N TYR A 143 18.41 5.92 4.32
CA TYR A 143 19.39 4.86 4.53
C TYR A 143 18.98 3.60 3.77
N CYS A 144 19.95 2.81 3.30
CA CYS A 144 19.70 1.46 2.78
C CYS A 144 18.89 0.65 3.81
N PRO A 145 17.64 0.25 3.53
CA PRO A 145 16.79 -0.40 4.52
C PRO A 145 17.14 -1.87 4.69
N ASP A 146 16.89 -2.39 5.89
CA ASP A 146 17.06 -3.80 6.18
C ASP A 146 15.94 -4.66 5.57
N LYS A 147 16.24 -5.95 5.38
CA LYS A 147 15.23 -6.95 5.05
C LYS A 147 14.46 -7.31 6.31
N TYR A 148 13.18 -7.63 6.15
CA TYR A 148 12.37 -8.08 7.29
C TYR A 148 11.36 -9.15 6.92
N LYS A 149 10.95 -9.93 7.92
CA LYS A 149 9.94 -10.97 7.77
C LYS A 149 8.55 -10.42 8.06
N VAL A 150 7.60 -10.89 7.28
CA VAL A 150 6.18 -10.74 7.57
C VAL A 150 5.65 -12.11 7.98
N LYS A 151 5.35 -12.26 9.27
CA LYS A 151 4.74 -13.46 9.84
C LYS A 151 3.22 -13.31 9.84
N LYS A 152 2.59 -13.66 8.72
CA LYS A 152 1.12 -13.80 8.62
C LYS A 152 0.77 -15.29 8.55
N VAL A 153 0.14 -15.74 7.48
CA VAL A 153 -0.18 -17.17 7.22
C VAL A 153 1.04 -17.93 6.68
N PHE A 154 1.92 -17.23 5.96
CA PHE A 154 3.18 -17.77 5.46
C PHE A 154 4.33 -16.85 5.88
N ASN A 155 5.48 -17.44 6.20
CA ASN A 155 6.71 -16.70 6.45
C ASN A 155 7.24 -16.18 5.12
N LYS A 156 7.16 -14.87 4.92
CA LYS A 156 7.72 -14.21 3.73
C LYS A 156 8.79 -13.22 4.17
N ILE A 157 9.98 -13.35 3.60
CA ILE A 157 11.02 -12.32 3.69
C ILE A 157 10.68 -11.25 2.64
N LEU A 158 10.59 -10.01 3.07
CA LEU A 158 10.54 -8.87 2.18
C LEU A 158 11.96 -8.36 1.95
N GLU A 159 12.33 -8.33 0.67
CA GLU A 159 13.58 -7.77 0.19
C GLU A 159 13.65 -6.26 0.45
N ARG A 160 14.81 -5.64 0.27
CA ARG A 160 15.01 -4.22 0.56
C ARG A 160 14.09 -3.36 -0.33
N HIS A 161 13.26 -2.54 0.31
CA HIS A 161 12.31 -1.67 -0.38
C HIS A 161 12.03 -0.42 0.43
N PHE A 162 11.47 0.59 -0.24
CA PHE A 162 10.83 1.72 0.41
C PHE A 162 9.41 1.88 -0.13
N HIS A 163 8.58 2.55 0.65
CA HIS A 163 7.22 2.90 0.30
C HIS A 163 7.11 4.40 0.09
N TYR A 164 6.19 4.81 -0.77
CA TYR A 164 5.86 6.20 -0.94
C TYR A 164 4.39 6.42 -1.29
N ARG A 165 3.91 7.63 -1.04
CA ARG A 165 2.61 8.13 -1.49
C ARG A 165 2.78 9.51 -2.11
N ILE A 166 1.97 9.78 -3.12
CA ILE A 166 1.86 11.10 -3.75
C ILE A 166 0.79 11.90 -3.01
N ILE A 167 1.08 13.18 -2.78
CA ILE A 167 0.16 14.12 -2.16
C ILE A 167 -0.55 14.90 -3.26
N PHE A 168 -1.86 14.68 -3.40
CA PHE A 168 -2.67 15.43 -4.36
C PHE A 168 -2.94 16.84 -3.80
N LYS A 169 -2.40 17.86 -4.49
CA LYS A 169 -2.42 19.25 -4.03
C LYS A 169 -3.84 19.77 -3.76
N ASP A 170 -4.81 19.41 -4.59
CA ASP A 170 -6.12 20.06 -4.58
C ASP A 170 -7.22 19.28 -3.85
N SER A 171 -6.92 18.07 -3.37
CA SER A 171 -7.94 17.18 -2.81
C SER A 171 -7.68 16.76 -1.36
N GLY A 172 -6.48 17.01 -0.82
CA GLY A 172 -6.08 16.53 0.51
C GLY A 172 -5.99 15.01 0.59
N PHE A 173 -6.04 14.30 -0.54
CA PHE A 173 -5.84 12.87 -0.60
C PHE A 173 -4.38 12.52 -0.87
N LEU A 174 -3.97 11.39 -0.29
CA LEU A 174 -2.75 10.67 -0.60
C LEU A 174 -3.08 9.50 -1.50
N SER A 175 -2.25 9.26 -2.51
CA SER A 175 -2.32 8.07 -3.35
C SER A 175 -2.28 6.78 -2.52
N PRO A 176 -2.70 5.62 -3.07
CA PRO A 176 -2.35 4.32 -2.52
C PRO A 176 -0.83 4.18 -2.27
N VAL A 177 -0.47 3.26 -1.38
CA VAL A 177 0.95 2.95 -1.09
C VAL A 177 1.60 2.34 -2.32
N MET A 178 2.64 2.99 -2.80
CA MET A 178 3.52 2.47 -3.83
C MET A 178 4.80 1.92 -3.20
N THR A 179 5.42 0.94 -3.85
CA THR A 179 6.60 0.24 -3.33
C THR A 179 7.67 0.18 -4.39
N VAL A 180 8.90 0.53 -4.02
CA VAL A 180 10.08 0.40 -4.88
C VAL A 180 11.05 -0.56 -4.21
N ASN A 181 11.42 -1.63 -4.93
CA ASN A 181 12.50 -2.51 -4.52
C ASN A 181 13.84 -1.88 -4.88
N ILE A 182 14.79 -1.97 -3.97
CA ILE A 182 16.10 -1.33 -4.14
C ILE A 182 17.22 -2.33 -3.92
N LYS A 183 18.36 -2.06 -4.56
CA LYS A 183 19.59 -2.80 -4.38
C LYS A 183 20.61 -1.89 -3.71
N CYS A 184 20.97 -2.34 -2.52
CA CYS A 184 22.13 -2.03 -1.72
C CYS A 184 22.50 -3.38 -1.06
#